data_AF-A0A1Y2G6J9-F1
#
_entry.id   AF-A0A1Y2G6J9-F1
#
_cell.length_a   1.000
_cell.length_b   1.000
_cell.length_c   1.000
_cell.angle_alpha   90.00
_cell.angle_beta   90.00
_cell.angle_gamma   90.00
#
_symmetry.space_group_name_H-M   'P 1'
#
loop_
_entity.id
_entity.type
_entity.pdbx_description
1 polymer ?
#
loop_
_entity_poly.entity_id
_entity_poly.type
_entity_poly.pdbx_seq_one_letter_code
_entity_poly.pdbx_strand_id
1 'polypeptide(L)'
;MGVKDLGAVIKKYAPSAVTPITSLSAFGPGTRFAIDANLLTTKFHFVKSNSAKYEEHRHVRSWFWFLKALKREGISAIVVFDGETRVQEKAAENARRRAAKEQQKLRGEAEGVRGERLRELKDVWAGVAPEDRRVVAGALRQSMLADSEETVDVLVEDRLQSSFGQLDALHAAFRDDEANPIYSRNQILVTAEERAFFSSILGHETSFEIPLLDHDAELALTIAKSDALGLSHRRRSSGVPKSAFIDSMRLVQALGVPYVQPAADRPHEAEGLCSTLYSLGLVDYVVSEDTDVAVYGAPLIRRLNTSRAKAVDSAAADDEAEAEEVPRRTLAGAPLVSKSGMNVLDPFKLMEELGLTKEQFVDFALLCGTDFTDRIPFVGTAKALAFIREYGTIENILSSQTRYLPADPIAYLDTVRAARAIFLDLPPLPADVQLEPRSSDPDLVPLLHDWGIWARWESEEPKKESAEMETTEVEAALAETRV
;
A
#
# COMPACT_ATOMS: atom_id res chain seq x y z
N MET A 1 -7.47 -4.88 -1.07
CA MET A 1 -8.34 -3.99 -1.86
C MET A 1 -9.13 -4.91 -2.76
N GLY A 2 -10.45 -4.90 -2.56
CA GLY A 2 -11.41 -5.80 -3.16
C GLY A 2 -11.61 -7.16 -2.49
N VAL A 3 -12.10 -8.12 -3.27
CA VAL A 3 -12.39 -9.51 -2.87
C VAL A 3 -11.28 -10.18 -2.03
N LYS A 4 -11.63 -10.54 -0.79
CA LYS A 4 -10.72 -11.18 0.16
C LYS A 4 -10.30 -12.58 -0.31
N ASP A 5 -8.99 -12.86 -0.24
CA ASP A 5 -8.36 -14.14 -0.58
C ASP A 5 -8.54 -14.63 -2.04
N LEU A 6 -9.01 -13.78 -2.96
CA LEU A 6 -9.20 -14.17 -4.36
C LEU A 6 -7.90 -14.66 -5.04
N GLY A 7 -6.75 -14.07 -4.70
CA GLY A 7 -5.46 -14.51 -5.23
C GLY A 7 -5.11 -15.96 -4.89
N ALA A 8 -5.53 -16.46 -3.73
CA ALA A 8 -5.33 -17.85 -3.34
C ALA A 8 -6.27 -18.79 -4.11
N VAL A 9 -7.51 -18.34 -4.37
CA VAL A 9 -8.49 -19.06 -5.20
C VAL A 9 -7.97 -19.19 -6.63
N ILE A 10 -7.56 -18.08 -7.25
CA ILE A 10 -6.99 -18.04 -8.60
C ILE A 10 -5.82 -19.02 -8.71
N LYS A 11 -4.84 -18.93 -7.81
CA LYS A 11 -3.66 -19.82 -7.83
C LYS A 11 -4.03 -21.30 -7.78
N LYS A 12 -5.10 -21.65 -7.08
CA LYS A 12 -5.50 -23.06 -6.85
C LYS A 12 -6.43 -23.60 -7.94
N TYR A 13 -7.40 -22.80 -8.37
CA TYR A 13 -8.52 -23.26 -9.20
C TYR A 13 -8.53 -22.68 -10.61
N ALA A 14 -7.91 -21.51 -10.80
CA ALA A 14 -7.91 -20.83 -12.09
C ALA A 14 -6.55 -20.18 -12.41
N PRO A 15 -5.44 -20.95 -12.37
CA PRO A 15 -4.10 -20.37 -12.53
C PRO A 15 -3.87 -19.81 -13.93
N SER A 16 -4.59 -20.31 -14.94
CA SER A 16 -4.38 -19.91 -16.33
C SER A 16 -5.13 -18.62 -16.68
N ALA A 17 -6.02 -18.16 -15.81
CA ALA A 17 -6.62 -16.82 -15.86
C ALA A 17 -5.61 -15.69 -15.58
N VAL A 18 -4.41 -16.00 -15.10
CA VAL A 18 -3.35 -15.01 -14.87
C VAL A 18 -2.22 -15.18 -15.85
N THR A 19 -1.96 -14.14 -16.63
CA THR A 19 -0.81 -14.07 -17.54
C THR A 19 0.28 -13.18 -16.94
N PRO A 20 1.46 -13.73 -16.62
CA PRO A 20 2.59 -12.91 -16.18
C PRO A 20 3.16 -12.12 -17.37
N ILE A 21 3.35 -10.82 -17.16
CA ILE A 21 3.88 -9.87 -18.13
C ILE A 21 5.19 -9.28 -17.61
N THR A 22 6.25 -9.40 -18.39
CA THR A 22 7.60 -8.98 -18.00
C THR A 22 7.94 -7.55 -18.42
N SER A 23 7.26 -7.00 -19.43
CA SER A 23 7.47 -5.63 -19.93
C SER A 23 6.20 -5.04 -20.55
N LEU A 24 6.13 -3.71 -20.59
CA LEU A 24 5.04 -2.99 -21.26
C LEU A 24 4.97 -3.26 -22.76
N SER A 25 6.11 -3.54 -23.41
CA SER A 25 6.18 -3.88 -24.83
C SER A 25 5.37 -5.14 -25.20
N ALA A 26 5.02 -5.99 -24.23
CA ALA A 26 4.23 -7.19 -24.46
C ALA A 26 2.76 -6.90 -24.83
N PHE A 27 2.26 -5.70 -24.54
CA PHE A 27 0.91 -5.29 -24.93
C PHE A 27 0.85 -4.86 -26.40
N GLY A 28 1.94 -4.30 -26.91
CA GLY A 28 2.05 -3.79 -28.28
C GLY A 28 1.59 -2.34 -28.43
N PRO A 29 2.00 -1.66 -29.52
CA PRO A 29 1.58 -0.30 -29.80
C PRO A 29 0.09 -0.25 -30.15
N GLY A 30 -0.58 0.83 -29.74
CA GLY A 30 -2.01 1.05 -29.93
C GLY A 30 -2.90 0.49 -28.82
N THR A 31 -2.36 -0.25 -27.85
CA THR A 31 -3.12 -0.68 -26.67
C THR A 31 -3.55 0.52 -25.83
N ARG A 32 -4.74 0.44 -25.25
CA ARG A 32 -5.38 1.50 -24.48
C ARG A 32 -5.62 1.03 -23.04
N PHE A 33 -5.16 1.79 -22.06
CA PHE A 33 -5.34 1.49 -20.64
C PHE A 33 -6.29 2.48 -19.97
N ALA A 34 -7.21 1.99 -19.14
CA ALA A 34 -7.83 2.80 -18.09
C ALA A 34 -7.03 2.63 -16.80
N ILE A 35 -6.65 3.72 -16.14
CA ILE A 35 -5.79 3.69 -14.95
C ILE A 35 -6.55 4.23 -13.75
N ASP A 36 -6.69 3.40 -12.71
CA ASP A 36 -7.15 3.85 -11.39
C ASP A 36 -6.05 4.70 -10.73
N ALA A 37 -6.29 6.00 -10.69
CA ALA A 37 -5.32 6.97 -10.24
C ALA A 37 -5.15 6.96 -8.72
N ASN A 38 -6.19 6.64 -7.95
CA ASN A 38 -6.16 6.74 -6.50
C ASN A 38 -5.24 5.66 -5.90
N LEU A 39 -5.38 4.41 -6.36
CA LEU A 39 -4.49 3.33 -5.94
C LEU A 39 -3.07 3.50 -6.46
N LEU A 40 -2.91 3.96 -7.70
CA LEU A 40 -1.58 4.15 -8.27
C LEU A 40 -0.83 5.32 -7.61
N THR A 41 -1.51 6.44 -7.34
CA THR A 41 -0.95 7.56 -6.57
C THR A 41 -0.54 7.13 -5.18
N THR A 42 -1.39 6.33 -4.50
CA THR A 42 -1.05 5.77 -3.19
C THR A 42 0.21 4.92 -3.26
N LYS A 43 0.32 4.06 -4.28
CA LYS A 43 1.50 3.22 -4.50
C LYS A 43 2.76 4.08 -4.72
N PHE A 44 2.69 5.06 -5.61
CA PHE A 44 3.78 5.97 -5.93
C PHE A 44 4.21 6.86 -4.76
N HIS A 45 3.25 7.27 -3.92
CA HIS A 45 3.53 7.98 -2.68
C HIS A 45 4.30 7.13 -1.67
N PHE A 46 4.32 5.80 -1.78
CA PHE A 46 5.12 4.97 -0.88
C PHE A 46 6.35 4.33 -1.56
N VAL A 47 6.66 4.70 -2.80
CA VAL A 47 7.95 4.32 -3.42
C VAL A 47 9.08 5.03 -2.69
N LYS A 48 10.22 4.36 -2.49
CA LYS A 48 11.41 5.00 -1.93
C LYS A 48 11.94 6.03 -2.93
N SER A 49 12.10 7.28 -2.52
CA SER A 49 12.85 8.25 -3.33
C SER A 49 14.35 7.96 -3.23
N ASN A 50 15.06 8.20 -4.33
CA ASN A 50 16.53 8.26 -4.31
C ASN A 50 17.04 9.69 -4.14
N SER A 51 16.15 10.68 -4.04
CA SER A 51 16.49 12.09 -3.92
C SER A 51 15.71 12.71 -2.77
N ALA A 52 16.44 13.15 -1.74
CA ALA A 52 15.87 13.86 -0.60
C ALA A 52 15.19 15.17 -1.04
N LYS A 53 15.75 15.85 -2.04
CA LYS A 53 15.23 17.11 -2.61
C LYS A 53 13.78 16.99 -3.12
N TYR A 54 13.41 15.84 -3.70
CA TYR A 54 12.08 15.63 -4.27
C TYR A 54 11.29 14.55 -3.54
N GLU A 55 11.61 14.29 -2.27
CA GLU A 55 10.92 13.26 -1.46
C GLU A 55 9.42 13.53 -1.43
N GLU A 56 9.00 14.77 -1.23
CA GLU A 56 7.58 15.15 -1.16
C GLU A 56 6.84 14.94 -2.49
N HIS A 57 7.54 15.15 -3.62
CA HIS A 57 6.99 15.04 -4.99
C HIS A 57 7.29 13.69 -5.67
N ARG A 58 7.76 12.68 -4.92
CA ARG A 58 8.08 11.34 -5.46
C ARG A 58 6.94 10.69 -6.23
N HIS A 59 5.70 10.98 -5.84
CA HIS A 59 4.49 10.45 -6.46
C HIS A 59 4.28 11.03 -7.86
N VAL A 60 4.39 12.35 -8.03
CA VAL A 60 4.37 13.05 -9.33
C VAL A 60 5.46 12.51 -10.25
N ARG A 61 6.70 12.39 -9.74
CA ARG A 61 7.83 11.91 -10.53
C ARG A 61 7.58 10.47 -11.02
N SER A 62 7.05 9.61 -10.17
CA SER A 62 6.68 8.24 -10.54
C SER A 62 5.60 8.20 -11.60
N TRP A 63 4.56 9.04 -11.48
CA TRP A 63 3.52 9.21 -12.50
C TRP A 63 4.09 9.65 -13.84
N PHE A 64 4.96 10.66 -13.86
CA PHE A 64 5.58 11.17 -15.07
C PHE A 64 6.34 10.07 -15.83
N TRP A 65 7.20 9.33 -15.11
CA TRP A 65 7.97 8.25 -15.73
C TRP A 65 7.09 7.09 -16.19
N PHE A 66 6.01 6.80 -15.45
CA PHE A 66 5.06 5.78 -15.85
C PHE A 66 4.32 6.15 -17.15
N LEU A 67 3.75 7.36 -17.23
CA LEU A 67 3.05 7.84 -18.43
C LEU A 67 4.00 7.97 -19.64
N LYS A 68 5.24 8.41 -19.42
CA LYS A 68 6.28 8.41 -20.46
C LYS A 68 6.62 7.00 -20.95
N ALA A 69 6.72 6.03 -20.04
CA ALA A 69 6.95 4.65 -20.42
C ALA A 69 5.80 4.10 -21.28
N LEU A 70 4.54 4.40 -20.95
CA LEU A 70 3.39 4.03 -21.79
C LEU A 70 3.47 4.66 -23.19
N LYS A 71 3.69 5.98 -23.25
CA LYS A 71 3.81 6.74 -24.52
C LYS A 71 4.91 6.15 -25.42
N ARG A 72 6.06 5.77 -24.85
CA ARG A 72 7.19 5.18 -25.60
C ARG A 72 6.85 3.82 -26.21
N GLU A 73 6.06 3.01 -25.53
CA GLU A 73 5.60 1.71 -26.05
C GLU A 73 4.35 1.85 -26.95
N GLY A 74 3.91 3.08 -27.25
CA GLY A 74 2.72 3.36 -28.06
C GLY A 74 1.41 3.02 -27.35
N ILE A 75 1.41 2.95 -26.01
CA ILE A 75 0.22 2.68 -25.20
C ILE A 75 -0.44 4.00 -24.82
N SER A 76 -1.71 4.17 -25.14
CA SER A 76 -2.49 5.32 -24.70
C SER A 76 -3.18 5.03 -23.37
N ALA A 77 -3.45 6.08 -22.61
CA ALA A 77 -3.97 5.98 -21.26
C ALA A 77 -5.12 6.98 -21.04
N ILE A 78 -6.18 6.51 -20.38
CA ILE A 78 -7.23 7.33 -19.79
C ILE A 78 -7.12 7.17 -18.28
N VAL A 79 -6.88 8.26 -17.57
CA VAL A 79 -6.68 8.24 -16.11
C VAL A 79 -8.00 8.51 -15.39
N VAL A 80 -8.38 7.67 -14.45
CA VAL A 80 -9.62 7.83 -13.68
C VAL A 80 -9.28 8.17 -12.24
N PHE A 81 -9.74 9.34 -11.78
CA PHE A 81 -9.63 9.75 -10.38
C PHE A 81 -10.94 9.46 -9.64
N ASP A 82 -10.86 9.16 -8.34
CA ASP A 82 -12.05 9.04 -7.50
C ASP A 82 -12.83 10.37 -7.43
N GLY A 83 -14.15 10.27 -7.24
CA GLY A 83 -15.01 11.42 -6.97
C GLY A 83 -14.79 12.00 -5.56
N GLU A 84 -15.24 13.24 -5.35
CA GLU A 84 -15.18 13.90 -4.04
C GLU A 84 -16.05 13.18 -2.99
N THR A 85 -17.16 12.60 -3.44
CA THR A 85 -18.12 11.86 -2.64
C THR A 85 -17.89 10.35 -2.72
N ARG A 86 -17.92 9.68 -1.57
CA ARG A 86 -17.83 8.22 -1.49
C ARG A 86 -19.22 7.59 -1.49
N VAL A 87 -19.30 6.38 -2.06
CA VAL A 87 -20.48 5.52 -2.05
C VAL A 87 -20.85 5.16 -0.59
N GLN A 88 -22.14 5.26 -0.24
CA GLN A 88 -22.59 5.06 1.14
C GLN A 88 -22.38 3.61 1.62
N GLU A 89 -22.47 2.66 0.70
CA GLU A 89 -22.33 1.23 0.91
C GLU A 89 -20.91 0.85 1.39
N LYS A 90 -19.89 1.69 1.12
CA LYS A 90 -18.52 1.52 1.67
C LYS A 90 -18.31 2.20 3.04
N ALA A 91 -19.34 2.79 3.66
CA ALA A 91 -19.18 3.51 4.93
C ALA A 91 -18.62 2.61 6.05
N ALA A 92 -19.10 1.36 6.15
CA ALA A 92 -18.63 0.40 7.15
C ALA A 92 -17.15 0.05 6.97
N GLU A 93 -16.72 -0.23 5.74
CA GLU A 93 -15.32 -0.50 5.42
C GLU A 93 -14.42 0.73 5.65
N ASN A 94 -14.91 1.93 5.30
CA ASN A 94 -14.19 3.18 5.59
C ASN A 94 -14.00 3.42 7.09
N ALA A 95 -15.02 3.11 7.91
CA ALA A 95 -14.91 3.19 9.36
C ALA A 95 -13.87 2.19 9.90
N ARG A 96 -13.84 0.95 9.39
CA ARG A 96 -12.83 -0.04 9.73
C ARG A 96 -11.42 0.40 9.36
N ARG A 97 -11.23 0.96 8.16
CA ARG A 97 -9.94 1.49 7.72
C ARG A 97 -9.47 2.65 8.60
N ARG A 98 -10.37 3.53 9.05
CA ARG A 98 -10.06 4.60 10.01
C ARG A 98 -9.64 4.03 11.37
N ALA A 99 -10.40 3.08 11.92
CA ALA A 99 -10.06 2.43 13.18
C ALA A 99 -8.72 1.69 13.10
N ALA A 100 -8.46 0.97 11.99
CA ALA A 100 -7.20 0.29 11.76
C ALA A 100 -6.02 1.27 11.68
N LYS A 101 -6.18 2.42 10.99
CA LYS A 101 -5.16 3.49 10.95
C LYS A 101 -4.89 4.07 12.32
N GLU A 102 -5.93 4.34 13.11
CA GLU A 102 -5.77 4.83 14.48
C GLU A 102 -5.03 3.81 15.34
N GLN A 103 -5.35 2.52 15.21
CA GLN A 103 -4.61 1.47 15.90
C GLN A 103 -3.14 1.41 15.47
N GLN A 104 -2.82 1.63 14.18
CA GLN A 104 -1.42 1.73 13.74
C GLN A 104 -0.71 2.96 14.31
N LYS A 105 -1.43 4.08 14.44
CA LYS A 105 -0.90 5.31 15.05
C LYS A 105 -0.55 5.08 16.51
N LEU A 106 -1.50 4.58 17.32
CA LEU A 106 -1.30 4.27 18.74
C LEU A 106 -0.14 3.27 18.95
N ARG A 107 -0.03 2.24 18.08
CA ARG A 107 1.10 1.32 18.10
C ARG A 107 2.43 2.03 17.83
N GLY A 108 2.47 2.95 16.88
CA GLY A 108 3.68 3.72 16.56
C GLY A 108 4.08 4.68 17.67
N GLU A 109 3.12 5.29 18.36
CA GLU A 109 3.35 6.11 19.55
C GLU A 109 3.93 5.28 20.70
N ALA A 110 3.35 4.10 20.97
CA ALA A 110 3.86 3.19 21.99
C ALA A 110 5.27 2.67 21.69
N GLU A 111 5.62 2.39 20.42
CA GLU A 111 7.01 2.08 20.05
C GLU A 111 7.96 3.28 20.25
N GLY A 112 7.47 4.52 20.13
CA GLY A 112 8.24 5.72 20.45
C GLY A 112 8.60 5.76 21.94
N VAL A 113 7.60 5.55 22.80
CA VAL A 113 7.77 5.49 24.26
C VAL A 113 8.72 4.34 24.65
N ARG A 114 8.52 3.13 24.09
CA ARG A 114 9.44 2.00 24.32
C ARG A 114 10.86 2.35 23.87
N GLY A 115 11.03 2.93 22.69
CA GLY A 115 12.34 3.25 22.15
C GLY A 115 13.11 4.25 23.04
N GLU A 116 12.41 5.24 23.61
CA GLU A 116 12.98 6.16 24.61
C GLU A 116 13.37 5.42 25.89
N ARG A 117 12.45 4.61 26.44
CA ARG A 117 12.70 3.77 27.62
C ARG A 117 13.91 2.86 27.45
N LEU A 118 14.02 2.15 26.33
CA LEU A 118 15.13 1.22 26.06
C LEU A 118 16.48 1.95 25.92
N ARG A 119 16.48 3.16 25.34
CA ARG A 119 17.69 3.99 25.24
C ARG A 119 18.13 4.47 26.63
N GLU A 120 17.19 4.93 27.45
CA GLU A 120 17.49 5.30 28.84
C GLU A 120 17.99 4.10 29.65
N LEU A 121 17.34 2.94 29.51
CA LEU A 121 17.79 1.68 30.13
C LEU A 121 19.23 1.33 29.74
N LYS A 122 19.58 1.51 28.47
CA LYS A 122 20.93 1.26 27.97
C LYS A 122 21.94 2.19 28.62
N ASP A 123 21.64 3.49 28.65
CA ASP A 123 22.55 4.50 29.19
C ASP A 123 22.75 4.31 30.70
N VAL A 124 21.67 4.05 31.44
CA VAL A 124 21.74 3.79 32.88
C VAL A 124 22.53 2.51 33.18
N TRP A 125 22.25 1.41 32.47
CA TRP A 125 22.95 0.14 32.68
C TRP A 125 24.44 0.19 32.31
N ALA A 126 24.78 0.88 31.21
CA ALA A 126 26.16 1.13 30.82
C ALA A 126 26.91 2.01 31.84
N GLY A 127 26.19 2.92 32.52
CA GLY A 127 26.72 3.76 33.60
C GLY A 127 26.99 3.03 34.92
N VAL A 128 26.43 1.83 35.13
CA VAL A 128 26.72 1.02 36.32
C VAL A 128 28.02 0.24 36.12
N ALA A 129 29.00 0.51 36.98
CA ALA A 129 30.29 -0.17 36.97
C ALA A 129 30.12 -1.70 37.10
N PRO A 130 30.92 -2.52 36.39
CA PRO A 130 30.76 -3.98 36.39
C PRO A 130 30.73 -4.62 37.79
N GLU A 131 31.52 -4.09 38.73
CA GLU A 131 31.58 -4.51 40.13
C GLU A 131 30.29 -4.22 40.92
N ASP A 132 29.58 -3.15 40.58
CA ASP A 132 28.39 -2.68 41.29
C ASP A 132 27.08 -3.28 40.71
N ARG A 133 27.12 -3.83 39.48
CA ARG A 133 25.95 -4.42 38.80
C ARG A 133 25.23 -5.48 39.63
N ARG A 134 25.96 -6.29 40.40
CA ARG A 134 25.38 -7.32 41.29
C ARG A 134 24.59 -6.71 42.44
N VAL A 135 25.07 -5.61 43.00
CA VAL A 135 24.41 -4.89 44.10
C VAL A 135 23.12 -4.26 43.60
N VAL A 136 23.19 -3.57 42.46
CA VAL A 136 22.03 -2.93 41.82
C VAL A 136 20.98 -3.96 41.40
N ALA A 137 21.39 -5.08 40.81
CA ALA A 137 20.49 -6.17 40.43
C ALA A 137 19.80 -6.82 41.64
N GLY A 138 20.55 -7.05 42.73
CA GLY A 138 19.99 -7.58 43.98
C GLY A 138 18.96 -6.63 44.60
N ALA A 139 19.25 -5.32 44.58
CA ALA A 139 18.34 -4.29 45.04
C ALA A 139 17.05 -4.24 44.21
N LEU A 140 17.18 -4.28 42.87
CA LEU A 140 16.04 -4.31 41.95
C LEU A 140 15.18 -5.56 42.16
N ARG A 141 15.79 -6.72 42.40
CA ARG A 141 15.07 -7.96 42.73
C ARG A 141 14.29 -7.84 44.04
N GLN A 142 14.89 -7.24 45.07
CA GLN A 142 14.21 -7.03 46.36
C GLN A 142 13.03 -6.07 46.23
N SER A 143 13.17 -4.98 45.46
CA SER A 143 12.09 -4.05 45.14
C SER A 143 10.88 -4.77 44.54
N MET A 144 11.10 -5.68 43.58
CA MET A 144 10.01 -6.46 42.97
C MET A 144 9.31 -7.44 43.91
N LEU A 145 10.02 -7.95 44.92
CA LEU A 145 9.44 -8.86 45.91
C LEU A 145 8.68 -8.11 47.01
N ALA A 146 8.94 -6.81 47.15
CA ALA A 146 8.36 -5.93 48.15
C ALA A 146 6.99 -5.34 47.73
N ASP A 147 6.26 -5.96 46.80
CA ASP A 147 4.88 -5.62 46.41
C ASP A 147 3.84 -5.64 47.59
N SER A 148 4.27 -5.86 48.83
CA SER A 148 3.51 -5.59 50.05
C SER A 148 3.86 -4.19 50.59
N GLU A 149 2.84 -3.37 50.89
CA GLU A 149 2.84 -1.94 51.31
C GLU A 149 3.87 -1.42 52.35
N GLU A 150 4.88 -2.18 52.76
CA GLU A 150 6.05 -1.69 53.50
C GLU A 150 7.18 -1.35 52.52
N THR A 151 7.46 -0.05 52.35
CA THR A 151 8.68 0.44 51.69
C THR A 151 9.91 -0.14 52.41
N VAL A 152 10.49 -1.19 51.86
CA VAL A 152 11.79 -1.69 52.29
C VAL A 152 12.82 -0.67 51.84
N ASP A 153 13.45 0.04 52.78
CA ASP A 153 14.66 0.81 52.51
C ASP A 153 15.73 -0.18 52.03
N VAL A 154 15.82 -0.39 50.72
CA VAL A 154 16.85 -1.23 50.13
C VAL A 154 18.17 -0.50 50.37
N LEU A 155 19.03 -1.08 51.23
CA LEU A 155 20.33 -0.54 51.60
C LEU A 155 21.28 -0.57 50.39
N VAL A 156 21.12 0.40 49.50
CA VAL A 156 22.01 0.69 48.38
C VAL A 156 22.96 1.79 48.82
N GLU A 157 24.25 1.65 48.56
CA GLU A 157 25.23 2.71 48.84
C GLU A 157 24.79 4.03 48.18
N ASP A 158 24.93 5.19 48.86
CA ASP A 158 24.48 6.51 48.38
C ASP A 158 24.89 6.79 46.92
N ARG A 159 26.09 6.32 46.52
CA ARG A 159 26.63 6.48 45.16
C ARG A 159 25.87 5.71 44.07
N LEU A 160 25.12 4.66 44.42
CA LEU A 160 24.37 3.78 43.51
C LEU A 160 22.86 4.04 43.55
N GLN A 161 22.37 4.84 44.51
CA GLN A 161 20.95 5.06 44.75
C GLN A 161 20.24 5.71 43.55
N SER A 162 20.92 6.61 42.83
CA SER A 162 20.39 7.22 41.60
C SER A 162 20.17 6.18 40.49
N SER A 163 21.18 5.37 40.19
CA SER A 163 21.09 4.35 39.13
C SER A 163 20.06 3.28 39.46
N PHE A 164 19.97 2.88 40.72
CA PHE A 164 18.92 1.99 41.20
C PHE A 164 17.52 2.59 40.98
N GLY A 165 17.28 3.82 41.43
CA GLY A 165 15.96 4.47 41.29
C GLY A 165 15.52 4.63 39.83
N GLN A 166 16.47 4.93 38.93
CA GLN A 166 16.19 4.98 37.49
C GLN A 166 15.84 3.59 36.92
N LEU A 167 16.62 2.55 37.25
CA LEU A 167 16.34 1.19 36.78
C LEU A 167 15.01 0.63 37.32
N ASP A 168 14.67 0.94 38.57
CA ASP A 168 13.41 0.54 39.18
C ASP A 168 12.22 1.21 38.48
N ALA A 169 12.30 2.51 38.21
CA ALA A 169 11.29 3.24 37.43
C ALA A 169 11.16 2.70 36.00
N LEU A 170 12.28 2.40 35.33
CA LEU A 170 12.28 1.82 33.98
C LEU A 170 11.67 0.41 33.96
N HIS A 171 11.96 -0.41 34.98
CA HIS A 171 11.35 -1.73 35.11
C HIS A 171 9.84 -1.65 35.38
N ALA A 172 9.39 -0.71 36.22
CA ALA A 172 7.97 -0.45 36.44
C ALA A 172 7.28 -0.01 35.13
N ALA A 173 7.90 0.90 34.36
CA ALA A 173 7.39 1.31 33.06
C ALA A 173 7.33 0.15 32.04
N PHE A 174 8.28 -0.79 32.08
CA PHE A 174 8.23 -2.01 31.29
C PHE A 174 7.07 -2.92 31.70
N ARG A 175 6.84 -3.09 33.00
CA ARG A 175 5.74 -3.90 33.55
C ARG A 175 4.37 -3.39 33.12
N ASP A 176 4.16 -2.08 33.15
CA ASP A 176 2.92 -1.45 32.66
C ASP A 176 2.75 -1.66 31.15
N ASP A 177 3.85 -1.59 30.40
CA ASP A 177 3.86 -1.73 28.95
C ASP A 177 3.66 -3.19 28.48
N GLU A 178 4.06 -4.16 29.29
CA GLU A 178 3.96 -5.59 28.99
C GLU A 178 2.51 -6.05 28.78
N ALA A 179 1.57 -5.43 29.49
CA ALA A 179 0.14 -5.72 29.40
C ALA A 179 -0.59 -4.88 28.33
N ASN A 180 0.13 -4.13 27.49
CA ASN A 180 -0.48 -3.18 26.57
C ASN A 180 -1.35 -3.89 25.50
N PRO A 181 -2.68 -3.71 25.53
CA PRO A 181 -3.61 -4.47 24.69
C PRO A 181 -3.54 -4.09 23.21
N ILE A 182 -2.89 -2.97 22.87
CA ILE A 182 -2.81 -2.51 21.49
C ILE A 182 -1.70 -3.24 20.71
N TYR A 183 -0.79 -3.96 21.38
CA TYR A 183 0.38 -4.53 20.74
C TYR A 183 0.08 -5.58 19.67
N SER A 184 0.77 -5.43 18.54
CA SER A 184 0.79 -6.45 17.51
C SER A 184 1.71 -7.60 17.93
N ARG A 185 1.57 -8.75 17.26
CA ARG A 185 2.42 -9.93 17.50
C ARG A 185 3.92 -9.61 17.50
N ASN A 186 4.39 -8.74 16.60
CA ASN A 186 5.80 -8.39 16.54
C ASN A 186 6.25 -7.49 17.69
N GLN A 187 5.37 -6.62 18.18
CA GLN A 187 5.67 -5.77 19.35
C GLN A 187 5.74 -6.64 20.62
N ILE A 188 4.86 -7.64 20.74
CA ILE A 188 4.91 -8.64 21.82
C ILE A 188 6.25 -9.41 21.81
N LEU A 189 6.80 -9.72 20.63
CA LEU A 189 8.12 -10.36 20.54
C LEU A 189 9.23 -9.44 21.05
N VAL A 190 9.18 -8.14 20.73
CA VAL A 190 10.15 -7.16 21.25
C VAL A 190 10.00 -7.01 22.78
N THR A 191 8.77 -6.97 23.29
CA THR A 191 8.49 -7.00 24.74
C THR A 191 9.08 -8.25 25.41
N ALA A 192 9.03 -9.42 24.75
CA ALA A 192 9.62 -10.64 25.28
C ALA A 192 11.16 -10.59 25.30
N GLU A 193 11.79 -9.91 24.34
CA GLU A 193 13.24 -9.66 24.34
C GLU A 193 13.64 -8.70 25.47
N GLU A 194 12.87 -7.62 25.68
CA GLU A 194 13.06 -6.70 26.82
C GLU A 194 12.89 -7.43 28.16
N ARG A 195 11.89 -8.32 28.26
CA ARG A 195 11.74 -9.21 29.44
C ARG A 195 12.97 -10.06 29.67
N ALA A 196 13.50 -10.68 28.61
CA ALA A 196 14.68 -11.53 28.72
C ALA A 196 15.91 -10.76 29.22
N PHE A 197 16.06 -9.50 28.78
CA PHE A 197 17.06 -8.58 29.32
C PHE A 197 16.87 -8.36 30.83
N PHE A 198 15.67 -7.97 31.27
CA PHE A 198 15.41 -7.79 32.71
C PHE A 198 15.63 -9.08 33.52
N SER A 199 15.15 -10.23 33.04
CA SER A 199 15.39 -11.52 33.69
C SER A 199 16.88 -11.87 33.78
N SER A 200 17.68 -11.47 32.79
CA SER A 200 19.12 -11.74 32.79
C SER A 200 19.88 -10.92 33.82
N ILE A 201 19.59 -9.63 33.94
CA ILE A 201 20.24 -8.77 34.94
C ILE A 201 19.76 -9.14 36.35
N LEU A 202 18.52 -9.61 36.49
CA LEU A 202 17.96 -10.00 37.78
C LEU A 202 18.42 -11.36 38.26
N GLY A 203 18.93 -12.23 37.37
CA GLY A 203 19.48 -13.56 37.69
C GLY A 203 18.46 -14.52 38.32
N HIS A 204 17.96 -15.49 37.58
CA HIS A 204 17.25 -16.62 38.20
C HIS A 204 18.26 -17.52 38.96
N GLU A 205 17.95 -17.86 40.21
CA GLU A 205 18.77 -18.76 41.07
C GLU A 205 18.92 -20.20 40.55
N THR A 206 18.29 -20.56 39.44
CA THR A 206 18.42 -21.90 38.86
C THR A 206 19.64 -21.96 37.94
N SER A 207 20.67 -22.61 38.48
CA SER A 207 21.92 -23.10 37.89
C SER A 207 21.83 -23.69 36.47
N PHE A 208 21.59 -22.86 35.48
CA PHE A 208 22.02 -23.01 34.09
C PHE A 208 22.36 -21.60 33.59
N GLU A 209 23.61 -21.20 33.78
CA GLU A 209 24.14 -19.99 33.15
C GLU A 209 24.04 -20.16 31.63
N ILE A 210 23.08 -19.48 31.00
CA ILE A 210 23.25 -19.07 29.62
C ILE A 210 24.05 -17.76 29.70
N PRO A 211 25.33 -17.74 29.29
CA PRO A 211 26.09 -16.50 29.30
C PRO A 211 25.48 -15.60 28.22
N LEU A 212 24.79 -14.53 28.61
CA LEU A 212 24.50 -13.44 27.69
C LEU A 212 25.81 -12.65 27.57
N LEU A 213 26.47 -12.83 26.43
CA LEU A 213 27.86 -12.46 26.20
C LEU A 213 28.05 -10.94 26.01
N ASP A 214 26.98 -10.16 25.80
CA ASP A 214 27.03 -8.70 25.67
C ASP A 214 25.63 -8.04 25.82
N HIS A 215 25.30 -7.57 27.03
CA HIS A 215 24.05 -6.85 27.32
C HIS A 215 23.86 -5.58 26.48
N ASP A 216 24.96 -4.89 26.11
CA ASP A 216 24.88 -3.65 25.33
C ASP A 216 24.48 -3.95 23.87
N ALA A 217 25.04 -5.01 23.30
CA ALA A 217 24.70 -5.46 21.94
C ALA A 217 23.25 -5.96 21.84
N GLU A 218 22.77 -6.69 22.85
CA GLU A 218 21.39 -7.18 22.91
C GLU A 218 20.39 -6.03 22.97
N LEU A 219 20.61 -5.09 23.90
CA LEU A 219 19.73 -3.95 24.05
C LEU A 219 19.75 -3.04 22.81
N ALA A 220 20.91 -2.88 22.17
CA ALA A 220 21.01 -2.18 20.88
C ALA A 220 20.20 -2.86 19.77
N LEU A 221 20.18 -4.20 19.72
CA LEU A 221 19.36 -4.95 18.76
C LEU A 221 17.86 -4.78 19.05
N THR A 222 17.45 -4.84 20.31
CA THR A 222 16.05 -4.62 20.72
C THR A 222 15.59 -3.20 20.38
N ILE A 223 16.42 -2.18 20.63
CA ILE A 223 16.18 -0.79 20.21
C ILE A 223 15.98 -0.71 18.70
N ALA A 224 16.89 -1.29 17.92
CA ALA A 224 16.80 -1.25 16.45
C ALA A 224 15.51 -1.92 15.93
N LYS A 225 15.06 -3.02 16.56
CA LYS A 225 13.77 -3.66 16.24
C LYS A 225 12.59 -2.77 16.61
N SER A 226 12.61 -2.15 17.79
CA SER A 226 11.60 -1.19 18.26
C SER A 226 11.47 -0.01 17.29
N ASP A 227 12.58 0.60 16.91
CA ASP A 227 12.62 1.73 15.97
C ASP A 227 12.10 1.34 14.58
N ALA A 228 12.49 0.17 14.08
CA ALA A 228 11.99 -0.35 12.80
C ALA A 228 10.47 -0.60 12.83
N LEU A 229 9.95 -1.12 13.94
CA LEU A 229 8.50 -1.28 14.15
C LEU A 229 7.80 0.07 14.23
N GLY A 230 8.34 1.02 15.00
CA GLY A 230 7.81 2.37 15.13
C GLY A 230 7.73 3.10 13.78
N LEU A 231 8.79 3.04 12.98
CA LEU A 231 8.79 3.58 11.61
C LEU A 231 7.75 2.89 10.71
N SER A 232 7.64 1.56 10.80
CA SER A 232 6.65 0.79 10.05
C SER A 232 5.20 1.15 10.43
N HIS A 233 4.91 1.31 11.72
CA HIS A 233 3.60 1.71 12.24
C HIS A 233 3.26 3.15 11.83
N ARG A 234 4.20 4.09 12.03
CA ARG A 234 4.06 5.49 11.58
C ARG A 234 3.75 5.56 10.09
N ARG A 235 4.51 4.85 9.25
CA ARG A 235 4.28 4.82 7.80
C ARG A 235 2.91 4.24 7.40
N ARG A 236 2.41 3.24 8.13
CA ARG A 236 1.08 2.66 7.88
C ARG A 236 -0.06 3.54 8.40
N SER A 237 0.20 4.32 9.43
CA SER A 237 -0.75 5.30 9.97
C SER A 237 -0.81 6.59 9.14
N SER A 238 0.33 7.00 8.55
CA SER A 238 0.42 8.14 7.66
C SER A 238 -0.36 7.82 6.39
N GLY A 239 -1.55 8.40 6.27
CA GLY A 239 -2.29 8.39 5.01
C GLY A 239 -1.56 9.19 3.93
N VAL A 240 -1.96 8.96 2.69
CA VAL A 240 -1.51 9.82 1.58
C VAL A 240 -2.21 11.18 1.74
N PRO A 241 -1.46 12.30 1.73
CA PRO A 241 -2.06 13.62 1.85
C PRO A 241 -2.91 13.95 0.61
N LYS A 242 -3.97 14.73 0.79
CA LYS A 242 -4.83 15.17 -0.33
C LYS A 242 -4.05 15.88 -1.44
N SER A 243 -3.02 16.65 -1.07
CA SER A 243 -2.13 17.32 -2.02
C SER A 243 -1.51 16.36 -3.03
N ALA A 244 -1.15 15.14 -2.62
CA ALA A 244 -0.53 14.19 -3.55
C ALA A 244 -1.46 13.74 -4.69
N PHE A 245 -2.77 13.67 -4.42
CA PHE A 245 -3.77 13.37 -5.45
C PHE A 245 -4.00 14.57 -6.38
N ILE A 246 -4.04 15.78 -5.79
CA ILE A 246 -4.16 17.03 -6.54
C ILE A 246 -2.95 17.23 -7.47
N ASP A 247 -1.74 17.04 -6.96
CA ASP A 247 -0.49 17.16 -7.73
C ASP A 247 -0.43 16.11 -8.84
N SER A 248 -0.87 14.88 -8.58
CA SER A 248 -0.96 13.83 -9.62
C SER A 248 -1.95 14.19 -10.73
N MET A 249 -3.10 14.77 -10.39
CA MET A 249 -4.08 15.24 -11.36
C MET A 249 -3.55 16.42 -12.20
N ARG A 250 -2.91 17.40 -11.54
CA ARG A 250 -2.27 18.53 -12.22
C ARG A 250 -1.18 18.07 -13.18
N LEU A 251 -0.38 17.08 -12.79
CA LEU A 251 0.57 16.48 -13.73
C LEU A 251 -0.14 15.87 -14.94
N VAL A 252 -1.16 15.02 -14.73
CA VAL A 252 -1.91 14.40 -15.83
C VAL A 252 -2.49 15.45 -16.79
N GLN A 253 -3.03 16.56 -16.25
CA GLN A 253 -3.48 17.73 -17.00
C GLN A 253 -2.34 18.40 -17.78
N ALA A 254 -1.22 18.69 -17.13
CA ALA A 254 -0.05 19.31 -17.75
C ALA A 254 0.50 18.45 -18.90
N LEU A 255 0.43 17.12 -18.79
CA LEU A 255 0.89 16.19 -19.82
C LEU A 255 -0.13 15.99 -20.96
N GLY A 256 -1.33 16.61 -20.88
CA GLY A 256 -2.38 16.46 -21.88
C GLY A 256 -3.03 15.07 -21.91
N VAL A 257 -2.85 14.26 -20.87
CA VAL A 257 -3.40 12.90 -20.81
C VAL A 257 -4.89 12.99 -20.44
N PRO A 258 -5.79 12.30 -21.18
CA PRO A 258 -7.22 12.35 -20.89
C PRO A 258 -7.49 11.75 -19.51
N TYR A 259 -8.40 12.39 -18.76
CA TYR A 259 -8.81 11.92 -17.46
C TYR A 259 -10.30 12.10 -17.20
N VAL A 260 -10.83 11.27 -16.30
CA VAL A 260 -12.23 11.23 -15.92
C VAL A 260 -12.37 11.28 -14.40
N GLN A 261 -13.43 11.92 -13.93
CA GLN A 261 -13.89 11.88 -12.55
C GLN A 261 -15.37 11.52 -12.51
N PRO A 262 -15.84 10.76 -11.51
CA PRO A 262 -17.26 10.55 -11.26
C PRO A 262 -17.99 11.87 -11.06
N ALA A 263 -19.24 11.95 -11.53
CA ALA A 263 -20.10 13.09 -11.30
C ALA A 263 -20.50 13.18 -9.81
N ALA A 264 -20.64 14.39 -9.26
CA ALA A 264 -20.91 14.59 -7.84
C ALA A 264 -22.27 14.00 -7.39
N ASP A 265 -23.26 14.00 -8.28
CA ASP A 265 -24.60 13.45 -8.07
C ASP A 265 -24.65 11.91 -8.18
N ARG A 266 -23.60 11.29 -8.73
CA ARG A 266 -23.45 9.84 -8.88
C ARG A 266 -22.07 9.39 -8.41
N PRO A 267 -21.85 9.32 -7.08
CA PRO A 267 -20.58 8.88 -6.54
C PRO A 267 -20.32 7.43 -6.96
N HIS A 268 -19.17 7.21 -7.58
CA HIS A 268 -18.64 5.89 -7.88
C HIS A 268 -17.14 5.90 -7.65
N GLU A 269 -16.55 4.71 -7.50
CA GLU A 269 -15.11 4.59 -7.36
C GLU A 269 -14.44 4.43 -8.72
N ALA A 270 -13.15 4.79 -8.78
CA ALA A 270 -12.38 4.80 -10.02
C ALA A 270 -12.40 3.44 -10.73
N GLU A 271 -12.36 2.32 -10.00
CA GLU A 271 -12.37 0.98 -10.60
C GLU A 271 -13.66 0.65 -11.37
N GLY A 272 -14.81 1.17 -10.93
CA GLY A 272 -16.09 0.99 -11.62
C GLY A 272 -16.16 1.80 -12.92
N LEU A 273 -15.68 3.04 -12.90
CA LEU A 273 -15.62 3.89 -14.09
C LEU A 273 -14.56 3.38 -15.09
N CYS A 274 -13.42 2.89 -14.61
CA CYS A 274 -12.44 2.17 -15.43
C CYS A 274 -13.06 0.96 -16.14
N SER A 275 -13.87 0.18 -15.42
CA SER A 275 -14.56 -0.98 -15.98
C SER A 275 -15.65 -0.60 -16.98
N THR A 276 -16.26 0.58 -16.80
CA THR A 276 -17.19 1.17 -17.78
C THR A 276 -16.48 1.52 -19.08
N LEU A 277 -15.30 2.15 -19.02
CA LEU A 277 -14.48 2.43 -20.21
C LEU A 277 -14.16 1.15 -20.98
N TYR A 278 -13.85 0.06 -20.27
CA TYR A 278 -13.62 -1.25 -20.89
C TYR A 278 -14.90 -1.81 -21.55
N SER A 279 -16.04 -1.79 -20.83
CA SER A 279 -17.32 -2.29 -21.36
C SER A 279 -17.81 -1.53 -22.59
N LEU A 280 -17.42 -0.27 -22.75
CA LEU A 280 -17.72 0.55 -23.93
C LEU A 280 -16.72 0.35 -25.08
N GLY A 281 -15.70 -0.51 -24.92
CA GLY A 281 -14.68 -0.77 -25.93
C GLY A 281 -13.68 0.39 -26.11
N LEU A 282 -13.61 1.32 -25.14
CA LEU A 282 -12.74 2.50 -25.19
C LEU A 282 -11.32 2.21 -24.69
N VAL A 283 -11.15 1.16 -23.89
CA VAL A 283 -9.87 0.65 -23.43
C VAL A 283 -9.81 -0.87 -23.52
N ASP A 284 -8.61 -1.43 -23.49
CA ASP A 284 -8.39 -2.87 -23.60
C ASP A 284 -8.09 -3.50 -22.23
N TYR A 285 -7.50 -2.74 -21.31
CA TYR A 285 -7.15 -3.18 -19.96
C TYR A 285 -7.40 -2.11 -18.90
N VAL A 286 -7.67 -2.56 -17.68
CA VAL A 286 -7.75 -1.71 -16.48
C VAL A 286 -6.52 -1.94 -15.62
N VAL A 287 -5.84 -0.85 -15.26
CA VAL A 287 -4.67 -0.84 -14.39
C VAL A 287 -5.12 -0.48 -12.97
N SER A 288 -5.09 -1.46 -12.05
CA SER A 288 -5.42 -1.25 -10.64
C SER A 288 -4.82 -2.35 -9.74
N GLU A 289 -4.79 -2.12 -8.43
CA GLU A 289 -4.52 -3.18 -7.44
C GLU A 289 -5.80 -3.68 -6.77
N ASP A 290 -6.97 -3.14 -7.13
CA ASP A 290 -8.25 -3.63 -6.65
C ASP A 290 -8.72 -4.83 -7.47
N THR A 291 -9.00 -5.96 -6.81
CA THR A 291 -9.58 -7.13 -7.49
C THR A 291 -11.03 -6.93 -7.92
N ASP A 292 -11.72 -5.90 -7.41
CA ASP A 292 -13.11 -5.62 -7.74
C ASP A 292 -13.29 -5.34 -9.24
N VAL A 293 -12.25 -4.84 -9.93
CA VAL A 293 -12.21 -4.75 -11.41
C VAL A 293 -12.56 -6.08 -12.10
N ALA A 294 -12.06 -7.20 -11.59
CA ALA A 294 -12.39 -8.51 -12.15
C ALA A 294 -13.86 -8.89 -11.87
N VAL A 295 -14.42 -8.43 -10.75
CA VAL A 295 -15.84 -8.61 -10.41
C VAL A 295 -16.73 -7.75 -11.30
N TYR A 296 -16.29 -6.56 -11.73
CA TYR A 296 -16.93 -5.77 -12.78
C TYR A 296 -16.77 -6.40 -14.17
N GLY A 297 -15.79 -7.28 -14.36
CA GLY A 297 -15.61 -8.07 -15.59
C GLY A 297 -14.62 -7.46 -16.57
N ALA A 298 -13.71 -6.59 -16.11
CA ALA A 298 -12.65 -6.03 -16.94
C ALA A 298 -11.29 -6.75 -16.72
N PRO A 299 -10.47 -6.95 -17.77
CA PRO A 299 -9.10 -7.44 -17.65
C PRO A 299 -8.23 -6.52 -16.78
N LEU A 300 -7.66 -7.07 -15.72
CA LEU A 300 -6.99 -6.31 -14.67
C LEU A 300 -5.47 -6.49 -14.74
N ILE A 301 -4.73 -5.40 -15.00
CA ILE A 301 -3.28 -5.32 -14.86
C ILE A 301 -2.93 -4.99 -13.41
N ARG A 302 -2.18 -5.88 -12.76
CA ARG A 302 -1.71 -5.76 -11.38
C ARG A 302 -0.20 -5.79 -11.27
N ARG A 303 0.30 -5.45 -10.07
CA ARG A 303 1.72 -5.56 -9.70
C ARG A 303 2.63 -4.72 -10.58
N LEU A 304 2.18 -3.52 -10.94
CA LEU A 304 3.03 -2.51 -11.57
C LEU A 304 4.25 -2.21 -10.68
N ASN A 305 5.40 -2.79 -10.98
CA ASN A 305 6.62 -2.54 -10.24
C ASN A 305 7.40 -1.42 -10.93
N THR A 306 7.52 -0.27 -10.26
CA THR A 306 8.36 0.85 -10.72
C THR A 306 9.80 0.78 -10.23
N SER A 307 10.14 -0.23 -9.42
CA SER A 307 11.50 -0.41 -8.92
C SER A 307 12.43 -0.91 -10.03
N ARG A 308 13.52 -0.16 -10.27
CA ARG A 308 14.71 -0.64 -10.98
C ARG A 308 15.09 -2.01 -10.44
N ALA A 309 15.34 -2.99 -11.32
CA ALA A 309 16.09 -4.17 -10.93
C ALA A 309 17.38 -3.68 -10.28
N LYS A 310 17.68 -4.13 -9.05
CA LYS A 310 19.03 -3.97 -8.49
C LYS A 310 19.98 -4.70 -9.42
N ALA A 311 20.62 -3.98 -10.33
CA ALA A 311 21.88 -4.44 -10.89
C ALA A 311 22.85 -4.54 -9.72
N VAL A 312 23.39 -5.74 -9.54
CA VAL A 312 24.54 -6.00 -8.69
C VAL A 312 25.67 -5.14 -9.24
N ASP A 313 26.12 -4.15 -8.48
CA ASP A 313 27.53 -3.96 -8.16
C ASP A 313 27.70 -2.80 -7.18
N SER A 314 28.41 -3.11 -6.11
CA SER A 314 28.97 -2.19 -5.14
C SER A 314 30.10 -1.38 -5.76
N ALA A 315 30.03 -0.04 -5.71
CA ALA A 315 31.17 0.85 -5.43
C ALA A 315 30.77 2.33 -5.56
N ALA A 316 31.39 3.14 -4.70
CA ALA A 316 31.53 4.60 -4.73
C ALA A 316 30.31 5.45 -4.33
N ALA A 317 30.32 5.82 -3.05
CA ALA A 317 30.04 7.18 -2.64
C ALA A 317 31.06 8.13 -3.31
N ASP A 318 30.63 9.34 -3.67
CA ASP A 318 31.31 10.61 -3.35
C ASP A 318 30.52 11.81 -3.92
N ASP A 319 30.68 12.94 -3.24
CA ASP A 319 29.97 14.21 -3.29
C ASP A 319 30.15 15.07 -4.56
N GLU A 320 29.15 15.95 -4.75
CA GLU A 320 29.09 17.28 -5.40
C GLU A 320 30.04 17.70 -6.55
N ALA A 321 29.46 18.15 -7.68
CA ALA A 321 29.60 19.50 -8.26
C ALA A 321 29.00 19.60 -9.69
N GLU A 322 28.62 20.82 -10.06
CA GLU A 322 27.96 21.23 -11.30
C GLU A 322 28.80 21.09 -12.60
N ALA A 323 28.07 21.17 -13.71
CA ALA A 323 28.47 21.44 -15.10
C ALA A 323 28.70 20.26 -16.06
N GLU A 324 28.15 20.47 -17.25
CA GLU A 324 28.03 19.62 -18.43
C GLU A 324 29.25 18.75 -18.77
N GLU A 325 29.05 17.43 -18.73
CA GLU A 325 29.44 16.55 -19.83
C GLU A 325 28.55 15.29 -19.79
N VAL A 326 27.76 15.09 -20.84
CA VAL A 326 26.77 14.00 -20.97
C VAL A 326 27.51 12.67 -21.18
N PRO A 327 27.46 11.69 -20.24
CA PRO A 327 27.85 10.34 -20.57
C PRO A 327 26.73 9.73 -21.40
N ARG A 328 26.99 9.58 -22.70
CA ARG A 328 26.24 8.69 -23.59
C ARG A 328 26.26 7.27 -23.03
N ARG A 329 25.27 6.91 -22.22
CA ARG A 329 24.69 5.56 -22.15
C ARG A 329 23.34 5.63 -21.44
N THR A 330 22.37 5.67 -22.31
CA THR A 330 20.96 5.95 -22.16
C THR A 330 20.20 4.83 -21.44
N LEU A 331 18.98 5.18 -21.02
CA LEU A 331 17.82 4.31 -20.74
C LEU A 331 17.40 3.43 -21.94
N ALA A 332 18.37 2.87 -22.67
CA ALA A 332 18.17 1.86 -23.69
C ALA A 332 18.81 0.56 -23.18
N GLY A 333 17.97 -0.40 -22.76
CA GLY A 333 18.40 -1.81 -22.70
C GLY A 333 18.38 -2.54 -21.36
N ALA A 334 17.83 -1.99 -20.28
CA ALA A 334 17.58 -2.79 -19.07
C ALA A 334 16.07 -3.05 -18.93
N PRO A 335 15.61 -4.33 -18.91
CA PRO A 335 14.22 -4.62 -18.69
C PRO A 335 13.79 -4.07 -17.31
N LEU A 336 12.59 -3.52 -17.24
CA LEU A 336 11.93 -3.14 -15.99
C LEU A 336 11.67 -4.42 -15.18
N VAL A 337 12.68 -4.94 -14.47
CA VAL A 337 12.58 -6.24 -13.78
C VAL A 337 12.44 -6.06 -12.27
N SER A 338 11.31 -6.52 -11.74
CA SER A 338 11.31 -7.23 -10.47
C SER A 338 11.18 -8.73 -10.75
N LYS A 339 11.68 -9.60 -9.88
CA LYS A 339 11.50 -11.07 -9.96
C LYS A 339 10.03 -11.53 -10.02
N SER A 340 9.05 -10.63 -9.88
CA SER A 340 7.62 -10.96 -9.80
C SER A 340 6.74 -10.38 -10.91
N GLY A 341 7.30 -9.63 -11.88
CA GLY A 341 6.59 -9.14 -13.07
C GLY A 341 5.33 -8.29 -12.80
N MET A 342 4.69 -7.83 -13.87
CA MET A 342 3.28 -7.42 -13.88
C MET A 342 2.42 -8.65 -14.17
N ASN A 343 1.14 -8.62 -13.85
CA ASN A 343 0.22 -9.71 -14.20
C ASN A 343 -1.05 -9.14 -14.81
N VAL A 344 -1.56 -9.79 -15.86
CA VAL A 344 -2.92 -9.58 -16.36
C VAL A 344 -3.81 -10.68 -15.78
N LEU A 345 -4.91 -10.30 -15.13
CA LEU A 345 -5.98 -11.20 -14.73
C LEU A 345 -7.13 -11.07 -15.72
N ASP A 346 -7.45 -12.16 -16.41
CA ASP A 346 -8.59 -12.27 -17.31
C ASP A 346 -9.83 -12.74 -16.52
N PRO A 347 -10.87 -11.90 -16.36
CA PRO A 347 -12.06 -12.25 -15.61
C PRO A 347 -12.93 -13.31 -16.31
N PHE A 348 -12.95 -13.35 -17.65
CA PHE A 348 -13.74 -14.33 -18.39
C PHE A 348 -13.16 -15.72 -18.21
N LYS A 349 -11.85 -15.84 -18.38
CA LYS A 349 -11.13 -17.09 -18.14
C LYS A 349 -11.20 -17.53 -16.69
N LEU A 350 -11.16 -16.58 -15.75
CA LEU A 350 -11.37 -16.87 -14.33
C LEU A 350 -12.77 -17.48 -14.09
N MET A 351 -13.83 -16.86 -14.62
CA MET A 351 -15.19 -17.35 -14.48
C MET A 351 -15.39 -18.72 -15.15
N GLU A 352 -14.79 -18.93 -16.32
CA GLU A 352 -14.80 -20.21 -17.05
C GLU A 352 -14.15 -21.34 -16.24
N GLU A 353 -12.92 -21.15 -15.75
CA GLU A 353 -12.21 -22.17 -14.95
C GLU A 353 -12.89 -22.43 -13.59
N LEU A 354 -13.54 -21.41 -13.03
CA LEU A 354 -14.37 -21.57 -11.84
C LEU A 354 -15.75 -22.18 -12.14
N GLY A 355 -16.16 -22.28 -13.40
CA GLY A 355 -17.47 -22.79 -13.81
C GLY A 355 -18.62 -21.96 -13.24
N LEU A 356 -18.48 -20.63 -13.26
CA LEU A 356 -19.46 -19.68 -12.72
C LEU A 356 -19.96 -18.74 -13.81
N THR A 357 -21.24 -18.38 -13.78
CA THR A 357 -21.76 -17.23 -14.56
C THR A 357 -21.30 -15.90 -13.93
N LYS A 358 -21.53 -14.79 -14.62
CA LYS A 358 -21.26 -13.45 -14.10
C LYS A 358 -21.94 -13.20 -12.76
N GLU A 359 -23.23 -13.50 -12.67
CA GLU A 359 -24.06 -13.29 -11.48
C GLU A 359 -23.58 -14.17 -10.33
N GLN A 360 -23.26 -15.44 -10.62
CA GLN A 360 -22.70 -16.37 -9.65
C GLN A 360 -21.31 -15.94 -9.17
N PHE A 361 -20.48 -15.37 -10.06
CA PHE A 361 -19.17 -14.87 -9.70
C PHE A 361 -19.25 -13.63 -8.80
N VAL A 362 -20.22 -12.74 -9.04
CA VAL A 362 -20.52 -11.63 -8.13
C VAL A 362 -20.91 -12.17 -6.75
N ASP A 363 -21.86 -13.10 -6.67
CA ASP A 363 -22.26 -13.72 -5.40
C ASP A 363 -21.10 -14.43 -4.68
N PHE A 364 -20.28 -15.15 -5.44
CA PHE A 364 -19.07 -15.78 -4.93
C PHE A 364 -18.10 -14.74 -4.33
N ALA A 365 -17.87 -13.62 -5.01
CA ALA A 365 -17.03 -12.54 -4.52
C ALA A 365 -17.60 -11.94 -3.22
N LEU A 366 -18.92 -11.69 -3.16
CA LEU A 366 -19.60 -11.18 -1.98
C LEU A 366 -19.47 -12.14 -0.77
N LEU A 367 -19.58 -13.46 -0.99
CA LEU A 367 -19.37 -14.47 0.05
C LEU A 367 -17.92 -14.57 0.54
N CYS A 368 -16.94 -14.37 -0.36
CA CYS A 368 -15.53 -14.28 0.03
C CYS A 368 -15.28 -13.07 0.95
N GLY A 369 -16.09 -12.03 0.80
CA GLY A 369 -16.05 -10.76 1.49
C GLY A 369 -15.43 -9.68 0.60
N THR A 370 -16.12 -8.54 0.49
CA THR A 370 -15.72 -7.37 -0.31
C THR A 370 -15.70 -6.12 0.57
N ASP A 371 -15.51 -4.95 -0.02
CA ASP A 371 -15.71 -3.67 0.67
C ASP A 371 -17.20 -3.40 0.98
N PHE A 372 -18.14 -4.15 0.39
CA PHE A 372 -19.59 -3.97 0.52
C PHE A 372 -20.25 -5.00 1.44
N THR A 373 -19.68 -6.21 1.53
CA THR A 373 -20.26 -7.33 2.30
C THR A 373 -19.26 -7.98 3.23
N ASP A 374 -19.74 -8.37 4.40
CA ASP A 374 -18.99 -9.16 5.36
C ASP A 374 -18.94 -10.64 5.01
N ARG A 375 -17.91 -11.33 5.51
CA ARG A 375 -17.81 -12.78 5.35
C ARG A 375 -18.75 -13.47 6.34
N ILE A 376 -19.54 -14.42 5.85
CA ILE A 376 -20.35 -15.30 6.71
C ILE A 376 -19.39 -16.14 7.59
N PRO A 377 -19.61 -16.21 8.92
CA PRO A 377 -18.76 -16.99 9.81
C PRO A 377 -18.59 -18.44 9.34
N PHE A 378 -17.34 -18.94 9.37
CA PHE A 378 -16.96 -20.30 8.95
C PHE A 378 -17.18 -20.64 7.46
N VAL A 379 -17.47 -19.65 6.63
CA VAL A 379 -17.53 -19.75 5.17
C VAL A 379 -16.30 -19.08 4.57
N GLY A 380 -15.25 -19.87 4.34
CA GLY A 380 -14.07 -19.44 3.58
C GLY A 380 -14.28 -19.60 2.08
N THR A 381 -13.33 -19.10 1.28
CA THR A 381 -13.44 -19.07 -0.20
C THR A 381 -13.71 -20.42 -0.86
N ALA A 382 -13.07 -21.49 -0.39
CA ALA A 382 -13.30 -22.84 -0.92
C ALA A 382 -14.75 -23.32 -0.67
N LYS A 383 -15.32 -22.99 0.48
CA LYS A 383 -16.71 -23.32 0.83
C LYS A 383 -17.69 -22.41 0.10
N ALA A 384 -17.38 -21.12 -0.02
CA ALA A 384 -18.17 -20.17 -0.81
C ALA A 384 -18.29 -20.65 -2.27
N LEU A 385 -17.19 -21.11 -2.88
CA LEU A 385 -17.21 -21.64 -4.24
C LEU A 385 -18.08 -22.91 -4.35
N ALA A 386 -17.94 -23.84 -3.40
CA ALA A 386 -18.76 -25.05 -3.37
C ALA A 386 -20.25 -24.72 -3.22
N PHE A 387 -20.59 -23.80 -2.31
CA PHE A 387 -21.97 -23.38 -2.08
C PHE A 387 -22.57 -22.68 -3.29
N ILE A 388 -21.85 -21.80 -3.98
CA ILE A 388 -22.38 -21.16 -5.18
C ILE A 388 -22.60 -22.18 -6.31
N ARG A 389 -21.71 -23.15 -6.48
CA ARG A 389 -21.91 -24.22 -7.48
C ARG A 389 -23.10 -25.13 -7.15
N GLU A 390 -23.38 -25.35 -5.88
CA GLU A 390 -24.48 -26.23 -5.44
C GLU A 390 -25.83 -25.51 -5.39
N TYR A 391 -25.88 -24.31 -4.84
CA TYR A 391 -27.12 -23.59 -4.54
C TYR A 391 -27.41 -22.42 -5.49
N GLY A 392 -26.43 -22.00 -6.29
CA GLY A 392 -26.56 -20.94 -7.29
C GLY A 392 -26.48 -19.52 -6.71
N THR A 393 -27.33 -19.19 -5.73
CA THR A 393 -27.46 -17.83 -5.18
C THR A 393 -27.26 -17.79 -3.66
N ILE A 394 -26.87 -16.63 -3.14
CA ILE A 394 -26.73 -16.41 -1.69
C ILE A 394 -28.05 -16.68 -0.94
N GLU A 395 -29.21 -16.32 -1.50
CA GLU A 395 -30.52 -16.58 -0.91
C GLU A 395 -30.78 -18.07 -0.70
N ASN A 396 -30.46 -18.89 -1.70
CA ASN A 396 -30.62 -20.34 -1.63
C ASN A 396 -29.65 -20.93 -0.60
N ILE A 397 -28.42 -20.43 -0.54
CA ILE A 397 -27.43 -20.85 0.47
C ILE A 397 -27.98 -20.61 1.87
N LEU A 398 -28.46 -19.41 2.18
CA LEU A 398 -28.98 -19.08 3.52
C LEU A 398 -30.22 -19.90 3.86
N SER A 399 -31.05 -20.22 2.87
CA SER A 399 -32.26 -21.03 3.06
C SER A 399 -31.95 -22.51 3.30
N SER A 400 -30.92 -23.06 2.64
CA SER A 400 -30.54 -24.47 2.73
C SER A 400 -29.51 -24.78 3.82
N GLN A 401 -28.57 -23.87 4.07
CA GLN A 401 -27.43 -24.06 4.98
C GLN A 401 -27.61 -23.26 6.28
N THR A 402 -28.62 -23.62 7.08
CA THR A 402 -28.98 -22.93 8.34
C THR A 402 -27.88 -22.92 9.41
N ARG A 403 -26.85 -23.77 9.26
CA ARG A 403 -25.64 -23.75 10.11
C ARG A 403 -24.74 -22.53 9.86
N TYR A 404 -24.77 -21.97 8.65
CA TYR A 404 -23.89 -20.90 8.21
C TYR A 404 -24.71 -19.65 7.93
N LEU A 405 -25.22 -19.04 8.99
CA LEU A 405 -26.00 -17.80 8.89
C LEU A 405 -25.17 -16.61 9.40
N PRO A 406 -25.30 -15.44 8.76
CA PRO A 406 -24.86 -14.19 9.36
C PRO A 406 -25.70 -13.89 10.62
N ALA A 407 -25.24 -12.95 11.45
CA ALA A 407 -25.94 -12.57 12.68
C ALA A 407 -27.36 -12.03 12.40
N ASP A 408 -27.52 -11.28 11.31
CA ASP A 408 -28.81 -10.83 10.79
C ASP A 408 -28.91 -11.16 9.29
N PRO A 409 -29.62 -12.23 8.91
CA PRO A 409 -29.79 -12.63 7.51
C PRO A 409 -30.52 -11.61 6.64
N ILE A 410 -31.46 -10.84 7.21
CA ILE A 410 -32.26 -9.89 6.44
C ILE A 410 -31.38 -8.69 6.07
N ALA A 411 -30.73 -8.09 7.07
CA ALA A 411 -29.82 -6.98 6.84
C ALA A 411 -28.66 -7.38 5.92
N TYR A 412 -28.12 -8.59 6.08
CA TYR A 412 -27.09 -9.12 5.19
C TYR A 412 -27.57 -9.20 3.73
N LEU A 413 -28.78 -9.74 3.48
CA LEU A 413 -29.33 -9.80 2.13
C LEU A 413 -29.58 -8.42 1.51
N ASP A 414 -29.93 -7.41 2.31
CA ASP A 414 -30.04 -6.04 1.80
C ASP A 414 -28.68 -5.49 1.35
N THR A 415 -27.59 -5.76 2.09
CA THR A 415 -26.23 -5.40 1.64
C THR A 415 -25.82 -6.14 0.37
N VAL A 416 -26.21 -7.42 0.23
CA VAL A 416 -25.98 -8.22 -0.98
C VAL A 416 -26.69 -7.62 -2.18
N ARG A 417 -27.96 -7.21 -2.04
CA ARG A 417 -28.72 -6.57 -3.13
C ARG A 417 -28.09 -5.25 -3.56
N ALA A 418 -27.69 -4.41 -2.60
CA ALA A 418 -27.00 -3.15 -2.91
C ALA A 418 -25.67 -3.39 -3.64
N ALA A 419 -24.86 -4.35 -3.15
CA ALA A 419 -23.59 -4.69 -3.78
C ALA A 419 -23.76 -5.30 -5.19
N ARG A 420 -24.79 -6.14 -5.40
CA ARG A 420 -25.12 -6.67 -6.73
C ARG A 420 -25.46 -5.55 -7.71
N ALA A 421 -26.27 -4.57 -7.28
CA ALA A 421 -26.59 -3.42 -8.12
C ALA A 421 -25.31 -2.69 -8.57
N ILE A 422 -24.35 -2.51 -7.67
CA ILE A 422 -23.06 -1.89 -8.01
C ILE A 422 -22.25 -2.73 -9.01
N PHE A 423 -22.10 -4.04 -8.79
CA PHE A 423 -21.23 -4.88 -9.62
C PHE A 423 -21.84 -5.30 -10.97
N LEU A 424 -23.17 -5.31 -11.07
CA LEU A 424 -23.90 -5.72 -12.27
C LEU A 424 -24.36 -4.52 -13.12
N ASP A 425 -24.55 -3.35 -12.52
CA ASP A 425 -24.92 -2.12 -13.21
C ASP A 425 -23.74 -1.13 -13.16
N LEU A 426 -22.94 -1.13 -14.23
CA LEU A 426 -21.76 -0.27 -14.33
C LEU A 426 -22.17 1.22 -14.34
N PRO A 427 -21.41 2.08 -13.63
CA PRO A 427 -21.74 3.49 -13.58
C PRO A 427 -21.64 4.16 -14.95
N PRO A 428 -22.57 5.06 -15.31
CA PRO A 428 -22.46 5.78 -16.58
C PRO A 428 -21.27 6.74 -16.54
N LEU A 429 -20.65 6.97 -17.70
CA LEU A 429 -19.68 8.07 -17.83
C LEU A 429 -20.38 9.43 -17.65
N PRO A 430 -19.68 10.44 -17.10
CA PRO A 430 -20.18 11.81 -17.10
C PRO A 430 -20.53 12.30 -18.50
N ALA A 431 -21.61 13.06 -18.64
CA ALA A 431 -22.12 13.49 -19.94
C ALA A 431 -21.14 14.40 -20.72
N ASP A 432 -20.29 15.12 -19.99
CA ASP A 432 -19.29 16.06 -20.50
C ASP A 432 -17.87 15.46 -20.54
N VAL A 433 -17.75 14.12 -20.44
CA VAL A 433 -16.45 13.46 -20.44
C VAL A 433 -15.69 13.70 -21.74
N GLN A 434 -14.46 14.19 -21.63
CA GLN A 434 -13.53 14.34 -22.75
C GLN A 434 -12.44 13.27 -22.67
N LEU A 435 -12.48 12.34 -23.63
CA LEU A 435 -11.59 11.18 -23.70
C LEU A 435 -10.45 11.33 -24.71
N GLU A 436 -10.49 12.37 -25.53
CA GLU A 436 -9.41 12.70 -26.45
C GLU A 436 -8.22 13.33 -25.70
N PRO A 437 -6.97 13.13 -26.18
CA PRO A 437 -5.81 13.84 -25.70
C PRO A 437 -6.06 15.35 -25.68
N ARG A 438 -5.67 15.99 -24.58
CA ARG A 438 -5.88 17.42 -24.36
C ARG A 438 -4.61 18.18 -24.71
N SER A 439 -4.75 19.45 -25.09
CA SER A 439 -3.62 20.35 -25.13
C SER A 439 -3.02 20.48 -23.73
N SER A 440 -1.69 20.41 -23.63
CA SER A 440 -0.97 20.71 -22.38
C SER A 440 -1.40 22.07 -21.82
N ASP A 441 -1.66 22.12 -20.52
CA ASP A 441 -2.02 23.34 -19.79
C ASP A 441 -0.75 24.16 -19.45
N PRO A 442 -0.54 25.33 -20.10
CA PRO A 442 0.64 26.17 -19.86
C PRO A 442 0.73 26.71 -18.43
N ASP A 443 -0.41 26.86 -17.75
CA ASP A 443 -0.43 27.42 -16.38
C ASP A 443 0.15 26.44 -15.35
N LEU A 444 0.30 25.16 -15.73
CA LEU A 444 0.89 24.12 -14.90
C LEU A 444 2.39 23.92 -15.14
N VAL A 445 3.00 24.66 -16.09
CA VAL A 445 4.44 24.61 -16.39
C VAL A 445 5.32 24.91 -15.18
N PRO A 446 5.05 25.95 -14.35
CA PRO A 446 5.87 26.22 -13.16
C PRO A 446 5.97 25.01 -12.22
N LEU A 447 4.90 24.22 -12.07
CA LEU A 447 4.91 23.02 -11.24
C LEU A 447 5.87 21.95 -11.77
N LEU A 448 6.03 21.84 -13.09
CA LEU A 448 6.99 20.90 -13.69
C LEU A 448 8.43 21.24 -13.31
N HIS A 449 8.75 22.53 -13.11
CA HIS A 449 10.05 22.97 -12.59
C HIS A 449 10.20 22.60 -11.12
N ASP A 450 9.21 22.91 -10.29
CA ASP A 450 9.21 22.60 -8.85
C ASP A 450 9.38 21.09 -8.59
N TRP A 451 8.75 20.25 -9.42
CA TRP A 451 8.86 18.80 -9.34
C TRP A 451 10.18 18.24 -9.92
N GLY A 452 11.00 19.09 -10.54
CA GLY A 452 12.27 18.72 -11.16
C GLY A 452 12.11 17.82 -12.38
N ILE A 453 11.05 18.04 -13.17
CA ILE A 453 10.67 17.24 -14.34
C ILE A 453 10.79 18.05 -15.64
N TRP A 454 10.69 19.39 -15.56
CA TRP A 454 10.66 20.31 -16.71
C TRP A 454 11.69 20.00 -17.79
N ALA A 455 12.99 19.96 -17.45
CA ALA A 455 14.05 19.78 -18.45
C ALA A 455 13.87 18.49 -19.27
N ARG A 456 13.31 17.44 -18.65
CA ARG A 456 13.03 16.18 -19.35
C ARG A 456 11.79 16.29 -20.23
N TRP A 457 10.74 16.94 -19.72
CA TRP A 457 9.51 17.20 -20.46
C TRP A 457 9.78 18.00 -21.73
N GLU A 458 10.47 19.13 -21.59
CA GLU A 458 10.79 20.06 -22.69
C GLU A 458 11.66 19.41 -23.79
N SER A 459 12.61 18.56 -23.41
CA SER A 459 13.50 17.91 -24.38
C SER A 459 12.81 16.85 -25.27
N GLU A 460 11.64 16.36 -24.87
CA GLU A 460 11.00 15.20 -25.48
C GLU A 460 9.60 15.50 -26.04
N GLU A 461 8.98 16.62 -25.67
CA GLU A 461 7.74 17.06 -26.27
C GLU A 461 8.01 17.66 -27.65
N PRO A 462 7.17 17.37 -28.66
CA PRO A 462 7.33 17.98 -29.97
C PRO A 462 7.21 19.51 -29.82
N LYS A 463 8.23 20.24 -30.28
CA LYS A 463 8.16 21.70 -30.34
C LYS A 463 6.96 22.07 -31.21
N LYS A 464 6.09 22.96 -30.71
CA LYS A 464 4.87 23.41 -31.42
C LYS A 464 5.14 23.86 -32.86
N GLU A 465 6.33 24.38 -33.16
CA GLU A 465 6.76 24.79 -34.50
C GLU A 465 6.77 23.65 -35.54
N SER A 466 6.98 22.39 -35.13
CA SER A 466 6.98 21.24 -36.04
C SER A 466 5.58 20.71 -36.36
N ALA A 467 4.60 20.91 -35.46
CA ALA A 467 3.23 20.45 -35.65
C ALA A 467 2.42 21.37 -36.58
N GLU A 468 2.72 22.68 -36.58
CA GLU A 468 2.12 23.64 -37.52
C GLU A 468 2.65 23.49 -38.95
N MET A 469 3.91 23.07 -39.12
CA MET A 469 4.45 22.76 -40.46
C MET A 469 3.82 21.50 -41.06
N GLU A 470 3.68 20.41 -40.29
CA GLU A 470 3.06 19.16 -40.78
C GLU A 470 1.59 19.35 -41.14
N THR A 471 0.82 20.16 -40.39
CA THR A 471 -0.57 20.45 -40.76
C THR A 471 -0.65 21.30 -42.03
N THR A 472 0.22 22.30 -42.22
CA THR A 472 0.26 23.06 -43.47
C THR A 472 0.71 22.25 -44.68
N GLU A 473 1.64 21.29 -44.52
CA GLU A 473 2.07 20.42 -45.63
C GLU A 473 1.00 19.39 -46.00
N VAL A 474 0.26 18.84 -45.02
CA VAL A 474 -0.86 17.91 -45.27
C VAL A 474 -2.06 18.65 -45.89
N GLU A 475 -2.37 19.86 -45.45
CA GLU A 475 -3.41 20.70 -46.08
C GLU A 475 -3.03 21.16 -47.49
N ALA A 476 -1.76 21.49 -47.73
CA ALA A 476 -1.25 21.82 -49.07
C ALA A 476 -1.29 20.61 -50.02
N ALA A 477 -0.90 19.41 -49.55
CA ALA A 477 -0.96 18.18 -50.34
C ALA A 477 -2.41 17.77 -50.68
N LEU A 478 -3.36 17.99 -49.76
CA LEU A 478 -4.79 17.74 -50.00
C LEU A 478 -5.42 18.76 -50.96
N ALA A 479 -4.88 19.98 -51.04
CA ALA A 479 -5.31 20.99 -52.01
C ALA A 479 -4.83 20.70 -53.44
N GLU A 480 -3.61 20.17 -53.61
CA GLU A 480 -3.06 19.79 -54.92
C GLU A 480 -3.71 18.54 -55.53
N THR A 481 -4.36 17.71 -54.72
CA THR A 481 -5.08 16.50 -55.19
C THR A 481 -6.53 16.82 -55.64
N ARG A 482 -6.99 18.07 -55.52
CA ARG A 482 -8.36 18.53 -55.83
C ARG A 482 -8.48 19.43 -57.07
N VAL A 483 -7.42 19.54 -57.88
CA VAL A 483 -7.44 20.18 -59.21
C VAL A 483 -7.27 19.10 -60.27
#